data_AF-A0A1Z4R3T3-F1
#
_entry.id   AF-A0A1Z4R3T3-F1
#
_cell.length_a   1.000
_cell.length_b   1.000
_cell.length_c   1.000
_cell.angle_alpha   90.00
_cell.angle_beta   90.00
_cell.angle_gamma   90.00
#
_symmetry.space_group_name_H-M   'P 1'
#
loop_
_entity.id
_entity.type
_entity.pdbx_description
1 polymer ?
#
loop_
_entity_poly.entity_id
_entity_poly.type
_entity_poly.pdbx_seq_one_letter_code
_entity_poly.pdbx_strand_id
1 'polypeptide(L)'
;MSLFEQYIIKLAEKVVFINNLFNNLFYIKYLFLQLIKNMTYYNQTNFDIRCEWGKKGVEQLAPISDVIIIVDILSFSTCIEIANNRGVIIFPYDYKNESAQEFAKSVNAKLATRRGGSGYSLSPASLIHIPENTRLVLPSPNGSSLSLGTGKTPTLAGCLRNCRSVALAAKNYGNCIAVIPAGEKWHDGSLRPSFEDLIGAGAIINYLPGNLSPEAQVALAAYCHAQRNIKDLLKQCASGIELIGKGFEQDVNLAAELDVSNCIPTLTSTLSILLDKAYIHQVG
;
A
#
# COMPACT_ATOMS: atom_id res chain seq x y z
N MET A 1 59.27 -16.15 32.90
CA MET A 1 57.86 -16.50 33.18
C MET A 1 57.75 -18.01 33.14
N SER A 2 57.23 -18.63 34.21
CA SER A 2 57.09 -20.09 34.27
C SER A 2 56.00 -20.58 33.30
N LEU A 3 56.06 -21.84 32.87
CA LEU A 3 55.02 -22.47 32.06
C LEU A 3 53.63 -22.37 32.72
N PHE A 4 53.59 -22.35 34.05
CA PHE A 4 52.37 -22.18 34.83
C PHE A 4 51.78 -20.77 34.68
N GLU A 5 52.61 -19.72 34.76
CA GLU A 5 52.18 -18.33 34.56
C GLU A 5 51.63 -18.08 33.14
N GLN A 6 52.25 -18.66 32.11
CA GLN A 6 51.76 -18.60 30.74
C GLN A 6 50.40 -19.29 30.55
N TYR A 7 50.16 -20.40 31.27
CA TYR A 7 48.89 -21.11 31.24
C TYR A 7 47.76 -20.29 31.89
N ILE A 8 48.03 -19.64 33.03
CA ILE A 8 47.06 -18.79 33.73
C ILE A 8 46.66 -17.58 32.87
N ILE A 9 47.61 -16.94 32.19
CA ILE A 9 47.30 -15.81 31.28
C ILE A 9 46.38 -16.25 30.13
N LYS A 10 46.68 -17.37 29.48
CA LYS A 10 45.80 -17.91 28.41
C LYS A 10 44.41 -18.29 28.91
N LEU A 11 44.29 -18.76 30.15
CA LEU A 11 43.00 -19.06 30.77
C LEU A 11 42.21 -17.78 31.04
N ALA A 12 42.87 -16.74 31.56
CA ALA A 12 42.27 -15.44 31.81
C ALA A 12 41.79 -14.78 30.50
N GLU A 13 42.58 -14.84 29.43
CA GLU A 13 42.19 -14.35 28.10
C GLU A 13 40.95 -15.09 27.56
N LYS A 14 40.87 -16.41 27.73
CA LYS A 14 39.67 -17.19 27.37
C LYS A 14 38.45 -16.81 28.20
N VAL A 15 38.61 -16.59 29.50
CA VAL A 15 37.51 -16.17 30.39
C VAL A 15 37.01 -14.78 30.00
N VAL A 16 37.90 -13.84 29.70
CA VAL A 16 37.54 -12.50 29.20
C VAL A 16 36.82 -12.59 27.86
N PHE A 17 37.30 -13.43 26.93
CA PHE A 17 36.66 -13.66 25.64
C PHE A 17 35.24 -14.24 25.79
N ILE A 18 35.06 -15.24 26.65
CA ILE A 18 33.76 -15.86 26.94
C ILE A 18 32.81 -14.83 27.58
N ASN A 19 33.27 -14.05 28.56
CA ASN A 19 32.46 -13.01 29.20
C ASN A 19 32.02 -11.93 28.20
N ASN A 20 32.90 -11.50 27.29
CA ASN A 20 32.53 -10.57 26.22
C ASN A 20 31.51 -11.17 25.25
N LEU A 21 31.61 -12.47 24.94
CA LEU A 21 30.64 -13.17 24.09
C LEU A 21 29.25 -13.22 24.76
N PHE A 22 29.19 -13.54 26.06
CA PHE A 22 27.95 -13.55 26.83
C PHE A 22 27.31 -12.16 26.96
N ASN A 23 28.11 -11.13 27.21
CA ASN A 23 27.63 -9.75 27.26
C ASN A 23 27.07 -9.28 25.91
N ASN A 24 27.74 -9.62 24.80
CA ASN A 24 27.23 -9.35 23.46
C ASN A 24 25.91 -10.10 23.19
N LEU A 25 25.79 -11.36 23.63
CA LEU A 25 24.56 -12.14 23.45
C LEU A 25 23.39 -11.54 24.26
N PHE A 26 23.65 -11.07 25.49
CA PHE A 26 22.65 -10.38 26.30
C PHE A 26 22.23 -9.04 25.68
N TYR A 27 23.19 -8.27 25.16
CA TYR A 27 22.92 -7.01 24.47
C TYR A 27 22.13 -7.23 23.17
N ILE A 28 22.49 -8.24 22.38
CA ILE A 28 21.73 -8.65 21.17
C ILE A 28 20.32 -9.08 21.56
N LYS A 29 20.14 -9.87 22.63
CA LYS A 29 18.83 -10.27 23.12
C LYS A 29 18.01 -9.08 23.62
N TYR A 30 18.64 -8.12 24.29
CA TYR A 30 18.01 -6.88 24.73
C TYR A 30 17.58 -6.00 23.55
N LEU A 31 18.44 -5.82 22.55
CA LEU A 31 18.11 -5.13 21.31
C LEU A 31 17.01 -5.85 20.53
N PHE A 32 17.04 -7.18 20.48
CA PHE A 32 16.01 -7.99 19.85
C PHE A 32 14.67 -7.88 20.58
N LEU A 33 14.68 -7.91 21.92
CA LEU A 33 13.49 -7.66 22.73
C LEU A 33 12.98 -6.23 22.56
N GLN A 34 13.85 -5.22 22.49
CA GLN A 34 13.46 -3.84 22.18
C GLN A 34 12.88 -3.72 20.77
N LEU A 35 13.44 -4.41 19.78
CA LEU A 35 12.94 -4.44 18.41
C LEU A 35 11.55 -5.09 18.36
N ILE A 36 11.36 -6.23 19.03
CA ILE A 36 10.04 -6.86 19.19
C ILE A 36 9.07 -5.90 19.88
N LYS A 37 9.49 -5.26 20.96
CA LYS A 37 8.63 -4.34 21.74
C LYS A 37 8.26 -3.09 20.93
N ASN A 38 9.20 -2.54 20.16
CA ASN A 38 8.94 -1.43 19.25
C ASN A 38 8.01 -1.83 18.09
N MET A 39 8.10 -3.06 17.59
CA MET A 39 7.13 -3.60 16.63
C MET A 39 5.73 -3.79 17.24
N THR A 40 5.60 -3.90 18.56
CA THR A 40 4.28 -4.11 19.20
C THR A 40 3.47 -2.84 19.48
N TYR A 41 4.06 -1.64 19.52
CA TYR A 41 3.29 -0.44 19.86
C TYR A 41 2.49 0.13 18.68
N TYR A 42 2.98 -0.03 17.46
CA TYR A 42 2.42 0.60 16.26
C TYR A 42 1.54 -0.33 15.42
N ASN A 43 1.41 -1.60 15.80
CA ASN A 43 0.79 -2.63 14.97
C ASN A 43 -0.72 -2.79 15.19
N GLN A 44 -1.31 -1.99 16.10
CA GLN A 44 -2.77 -1.88 16.31
C GLN A 44 -3.49 -3.23 16.55
N THR A 45 -2.79 -4.23 17.11
CA THR A 45 -3.31 -5.62 17.23
C THR A 45 -4.56 -5.78 18.08
N ASN A 46 -4.85 -4.82 18.97
CA ASN A 46 -6.04 -4.79 19.80
C ASN A 46 -7.33 -4.39 19.04
N PHE A 47 -7.21 -4.09 17.75
CA PHE A 47 -8.33 -3.63 16.91
C PHE A 47 -8.53 -4.56 15.71
N ASP A 48 -9.80 -4.73 15.34
CA ASP A 48 -10.22 -5.50 14.16
C ASP A 48 -9.90 -4.71 12.89
N ILE A 49 -10.21 -3.41 12.90
CA ILE A 49 -10.00 -2.50 11.78
C ILE A 49 -8.86 -1.55 12.09
N ARG A 50 -7.79 -1.64 11.28
CA ARG A 50 -6.54 -0.92 11.47
C ARG A 50 -6.31 0.04 10.33
N CYS A 51 -5.62 1.15 10.60
CA CYS A 51 -5.28 2.13 9.58
C CYS A 51 -3.89 2.69 9.85
N GLU A 52 -2.99 2.57 8.89
CA GLU A 52 -1.64 3.14 8.98
C GLU A 52 -1.12 3.51 7.60
N TRP A 53 -0.25 4.52 7.55
CA TRP A 53 0.16 5.14 6.31
C TRP A 53 1.30 4.43 5.60
N GLY A 54 1.17 4.35 4.27
CA GLY A 54 2.24 4.08 3.34
C GLY A 54 3.06 2.82 3.67
N LYS A 55 4.35 2.87 3.31
CA LYS A 55 5.23 1.68 3.34
C LYS A 55 5.40 1.11 4.75
N LYS A 56 5.54 1.97 5.76
CA LYS A 56 5.70 1.54 7.16
C LYS A 56 4.41 0.91 7.69
N GLY A 57 3.25 1.43 7.32
CA GLY A 57 1.96 0.78 7.60
C GLY A 57 1.86 -0.61 6.99
N VAL A 58 2.24 -0.77 5.72
CA VAL A 58 2.28 -2.09 5.06
C VAL A 58 3.21 -3.05 5.82
N GLU A 59 4.45 -2.63 6.12
CA GLU A 59 5.44 -3.46 6.80
C GLU A 59 4.96 -3.95 8.18
N GLN A 60 4.22 -3.12 8.93
CA GLN A 60 3.72 -3.48 10.26
C GLN A 60 2.41 -4.26 10.21
N LEU A 61 1.48 -3.92 9.31
CA LEU A 61 0.11 -4.43 9.34
C LEU A 61 -0.12 -5.62 8.42
N ALA A 62 0.58 -5.73 7.27
CA ALA A 62 0.38 -6.83 6.33
C ALA A 62 0.60 -8.23 6.95
N PRO A 63 1.67 -8.47 7.73
CA PRO A 63 1.93 -9.81 8.29
C PRO A 63 0.91 -10.28 9.35
N ILE A 64 0.08 -9.38 9.88
CA ILE A 64 -0.81 -9.62 11.02
C ILE A 64 -2.28 -9.32 10.69
N SER A 65 -2.61 -9.15 9.41
CA SER A 65 -3.96 -8.87 8.94
C SER A 65 -4.41 -9.96 7.96
N ASP A 66 -5.71 -10.23 7.95
CA ASP A 66 -6.32 -11.21 7.05
C ASP A 66 -6.37 -10.66 5.61
N VAL A 67 -6.49 -9.34 5.46
CA VAL A 67 -6.49 -8.63 4.18
C VAL A 67 -6.02 -7.18 4.34
N ILE A 68 -5.38 -6.66 3.29
CA ILE A 68 -4.95 -5.27 3.17
C ILE A 68 -5.74 -4.56 2.06
N ILE A 69 -6.16 -3.33 2.33
CA ILE A 69 -6.81 -2.45 1.35
C ILE A 69 -5.91 -1.24 1.11
N ILE A 70 -5.34 -1.12 -0.09
CA ILE A 70 -4.52 0.03 -0.49
C ILE A 70 -5.39 1.15 -1.05
N VAL A 71 -5.22 2.36 -0.53
CA VAL A 71 -5.96 3.55 -0.92
C VAL A 71 -5.01 4.63 -1.45
N ASP A 72 -5.13 4.93 -2.73
CA ASP A 72 -4.39 5.97 -3.45
C ASP A 72 -5.38 6.65 -4.41
N ILE A 73 -6.05 7.70 -3.93
CA ILE A 73 -7.21 8.32 -4.61
C ILE A 73 -6.76 9.09 -5.85
N LEU A 74 -5.63 9.79 -5.78
CA LEU A 74 -5.06 10.62 -6.85
C LEU A 74 -3.66 10.12 -7.23
N SER A 75 -3.53 9.00 -7.95
CA SER A 75 -4.60 8.40 -8.76
C SER A 75 -4.58 6.88 -8.88
N PHE A 76 -3.70 6.16 -8.18
CA PHE A 76 -3.48 4.75 -8.49
C PHE A 76 -4.72 3.89 -8.28
N SER A 77 -5.31 3.86 -7.08
CA SER A 77 -6.49 3.02 -6.83
C SER A 77 -7.69 3.40 -7.69
N THR A 78 -7.84 4.69 -8.04
CA THR A 78 -8.84 5.17 -9.02
C THR A 78 -8.56 4.64 -10.43
N CYS A 79 -7.31 4.66 -10.90
CA CYS A 79 -6.92 4.09 -12.19
C CYS A 79 -7.19 2.58 -12.23
N ILE A 80 -6.80 1.88 -11.17
CA ILE A 80 -6.97 0.43 -11.02
C ILE A 80 -8.45 0.08 -11.08
N GLU A 81 -9.29 0.75 -10.29
CA GLU A 81 -10.74 0.53 -10.29
C GLU A 81 -11.33 0.74 -11.70
N ILE A 82 -11.09 1.88 -12.34
CA ILE A 82 -11.66 2.17 -13.67
C ILE A 82 -11.22 1.14 -14.70
N ALA A 83 -9.93 0.75 -14.70
CA ALA A 83 -9.42 -0.21 -15.65
C ALA A 83 -10.02 -1.61 -15.39
N ASN A 84 -10.01 -2.09 -14.15
CA ASN A 84 -10.54 -3.40 -13.81
C ASN A 84 -12.06 -3.50 -13.99
N ASN A 85 -12.81 -2.44 -13.70
CA ASN A 85 -14.25 -2.35 -13.96
C ASN A 85 -14.59 -2.44 -15.46
N ARG A 86 -13.60 -2.21 -16.32
CA ARG A 86 -13.67 -2.41 -17.78
C ARG A 86 -13.06 -3.73 -18.25
N GLY A 87 -12.76 -4.67 -17.34
CA GLY A 87 -12.18 -5.98 -17.67
C GLY A 87 -10.72 -5.92 -18.12
N VAL A 88 -9.97 -4.87 -17.76
CA VAL A 88 -8.53 -4.78 -17.99
C VAL A 88 -7.79 -5.57 -16.91
N ILE A 89 -6.67 -6.19 -17.29
CA ILE A 89 -5.71 -6.78 -16.34
C ILE A 89 -4.58 -5.78 -16.15
N ILE A 90 -4.36 -5.36 -14.90
CA ILE A 90 -3.26 -4.45 -14.55
C ILE A 90 -2.10 -5.24 -13.97
N PHE A 91 -0.88 -4.94 -14.41
CA PHE A 91 0.33 -5.38 -13.74
C PHE A 91 0.93 -4.18 -12.99
N PRO A 92 0.79 -4.11 -11.65
CA PRO A 92 1.47 -3.08 -10.87
C PRO A 92 2.97 -3.25 -11.04
N TYR A 93 3.68 -2.14 -11.20
CA TYR A 93 5.13 -2.14 -11.33
C TYR A 93 5.78 -1.02 -10.53
N ASP A 94 7.03 -1.24 -10.11
CA ASP A 94 7.75 -0.22 -9.37
C ASP A 94 8.10 0.98 -10.28
N TYR A 95 8.00 2.17 -9.72
CA TYR A 95 8.16 3.41 -10.47
C TYR A 95 9.62 3.67 -10.85
N LYS A 96 9.85 4.18 -12.07
CA LYS A 96 11.18 4.48 -12.63
C LYS A 96 12.14 3.28 -12.73
N ASN A 97 11.63 2.06 -12.69
CA ASN A 97 12.46 0.90 -12.98
C ASN A 97 12.64 0.75 -14.50
N GLU A 98 13.90 0.81 -14.96
CA GLU A 98 14.28 0.76 -16.37
C GLU A 98 13.83 -0.55 -17.05
N SER A 99 13.63 -1.62 -16.28
CA SER A 99 13.18 -2.92 -16.80
C SER A 99 11.66 -3.04 -17.06
N ALA A 100 10.90 -1.95 -16.87
CA ALA A 100 9.45 -1.95 -17.09
C ALA A 100 9.05 -2.34 -18.53
N GLN A 101 9.86 -1.96 -19.52
CA GLN A 101 9.59 -2.26 -20.92
C GLN A 101 9.80 -3.75 -21.22
N GLU A 102 10.87 -4.34 -20.72
CA GLU A 102 11.16 -5.78 -20.82
C GLU A 102 10.09 -6.59 -20.09
N PHE A 103 9.69 -6.13 -18.91
CA PHE A 103 8.63 -6.76 -18.15
C PHE A 103 7.31 -6.77 -18.92
N ALA A 104 6.90 -5.62 -19.47
CA ALA A 104 5.68 -5.49 -20.28
C ALA A 104 5.68 -6.45 -21.48
N LYS A 105 6.82 -6.56 -22.20
CA LYS A 105 7.00 -7.57 -23.27
C LYS A 105 6.82 -8.99 -22.72
N SER A 106 7.43 -9.31 -21.59
CA SER A 106 7.36 -10.65 -20.98
C SER A 106 5.96 -11.08 -20.55
N VAL A 107 5.05 -10.13 -20.31
CA VAL A 107 3.65 -10.40 -19.94
C VAL A 107 2.66 -10.11 -21.07
N ASN A 108 3.15 -9.80 -22.27
CA ASN A 108 2.33 -9.38 -23.40
C ASN A 108 1.34 -8.26 -23.01
N ALA A 109 1.86 -7.20 -22.41
CA ALA A 109 1.10 -6.04 -21.93
C ALA A 109 1.63 -4.75 -22.54
N LYS A 110 0.76 -3.75 -22.64
CA LYS A 110 1.15 -2.37 -22.93
C LYS A 110 1.82 -1.77 -21.70
N LEU A 111 2.83 -0.91 -21.87
CA LEU A 111 3.39 -0.13 -20.77
C LEU A 111 2.67 1.24 -20.71
N ALA A 112 2.22 1.63 -19.52
CA ALA A 112 1.68 2.96 -19.30
C ALA A 112 2.74 4.03 -19.57
N THR A 113 2.34 5.09 -20.29
CA THR A 113 3.19 6.23 -20.60
C THR A 113 3.10 7.30 -19.51
N ARG A 114 3.91 8.36 -19.64
CA ARG A 114 3.75 9.57 -18.82
C ARG A 114 2.35 10.17 -19.01
N ARG A 115 1.80 10.72 -17.94
CA ARG A 115 0.55 11.47 -17.97
C ARG A 115 0.61 12.61 -18.99
N GLY A 116 -0.44 12.75 -19.80
CA GLY A 116 -0.51 13.71 -20.92
C GLY A 116 0.10 13.23 -22.25
N GLY A 117 0.67 12.01 -22.29
CA GLY A 117 1.07 11.36 -23.54
C GLY A 117 -0.12 10.79 -24.33
N SER A 118 0.14 10.24 -25.51
CA SER A 118 -0.88 9.63 -26.38
C SER A 118 -1.35 8.23 -25.94
N GLY A 119 -0.74 7.65 -24.90
CA GLY A 119 -1.05 6.32 -24.39
C GLY A 119 -1.83 6.34 -23.08
N TYR A 120 -2.14 5.14 -22.58
CA TYR A 120 -2.65 4.95 -21.22
C TYR A 120 -1.59 5.40 -20.21
N SER A 121 -2.02 6.01 -19.11
CA SER A 121 -1.11 6.52 -18.10
C SER A 121 -1.71 6.36 -16.71
N LEU A 122 -0.99 6.81 -15.67
CA LEU A 122 -1.53 6.99 -14.32
C LEU A 122 -2.50 8.19 -14.28
N SER A 123 -3.45 8.27 -15.21
CA SER A 123 -4.54 9.23 -15.27
C SER A 123 -5.84 8.46 -15.49
N PRO A 124 -6.81 8.55 -14.56
CA PRO A 124 -8.15 7.99 -14.70
C PRO A 124 -8.79 8.31 -16.05
N ALA A 125 -8.70 9.57 -16.51
CA ALA A 125 -9.28 9.99 -17.78
C ALA A 125 -8.70 9.25 -19.00
N SER A 126 -7.43 8.83 -18.95
CA SER A 126 -6.84 8.04 -20.04
C SER A 126 -7.39 6.61 -20.12
N LEU A 127 -8.05 6.11 -19.06
CA LEU A 127 -8.49 4.72 -18.94
C LEU A 127 -10.00 4.53 -19.14
N ILE A 128 -10.81 5.59 -19.17
CA ILE A 128 -12.29 5.47 -19.27
C ILE A 128 -12.77 4.80 -20.57
N HIS A 129 -11.95 4.78 -21.62
CA HIS A 129 -12.23 4.15 -22.91
C HIS A 129 -11.26 3.02 -23.25
N ILE A 130 -10.51 2.51 -22.27
CA ILE A 130 -9.64 1.34 -22.49
C ILE A 130 -10.50 0.14 -22.92
N PRO A 131 -10.10 -0.62 -23.97
CA PRO A 131 -10.79 -1.83 -24.36
C PRO A 131 -10.70 -2.91 -23.29
N GLU A 132 -11.77 -3.70 -23.16
CA GLU A 132 -11.78 -4.91 -22.34
C GLU A 132 -10.66 -5.87 -22.75
N ASN A 133 -10.18 -6.70 -21.81
CA ASN A 133 -9.10 -7.66 -22.01
C ASN A 133 -7.73 -7.04 -22.32
N THR A 134 -7.60 -5.71 -22.27
CA THR A 134 -6.29 -5.05 -22.32
C THR A 134 -5.43 -5.51 -21.14
N ARG A 135 -4.15 -5.75 -21.40
CA ARG A 135 -3.13 -6.02 -20.38
C ARG A 135 -2.24 -4.77 -20.29
N LEU A 136 -2.14 -4.17 -19.11
CA LEU A 136 -1.43 -2.90 -18.92
C LEU A 136 -0.48 -2.99 -17.72
N VAL A 137 0.80 -2.74 -17.95
CA VAL A 137 1.76 -2.47 -16.88
C VAL A 137 1.60 -1.02 -16.45
N LEU A 138 1.31 -0.80 -15.17
CA LEU A 138 1.03 0.53 -14.61
C LEU A 138 2.00 0.83 -13.46
N PRO A 139 3.12 1.52 -13.74
CA PRO A 139 4.01 2.00 -12.68
C PRO A 139 3.37 3.12 -11.86
N SER A 140 3.51 3.07 -10.54
CA SER A 140 3.09 4.14 -9.62
C SER A 140 4.09 4.29 -8.48
N PRO A 141 4.47 5.53 -8.09
CA PRO A 141 5.46 5.76 -7.04
C PRO A 141 4.98 5.34 -5.64
N ASN A 142 3.67 5.26 -5.44
CA ASN A 142 3.04 5.01 -4.14
C ASN A 142 2.23 3.70 -4.22
N GLY A 143 0.97 3.75 -4.70
CA GLY A 143 0.04 2.62 -4.63
C GLY A 143 0.55 1.29 -5.22
N SER A 144 1.32 1.31 -6.31
CA SER A 144 1.90 0.08 -6.89
C SER A 144 2.95 -0.55 -5.97
N SER A 145 3.94 0.23 -5.53
CA SER A 145 5.00 -0.24 -4.64
C SER A 145 4.44 -0.70 -3.29
N LEU A 146 3.38 -0.06 -2.78
CA LEU A 146 2.68 -0.49 -1.57
C LEU A 146 1.96 -1.82 -1.76
N SER A 147 1.22 -1.97 -2.87
CA SER A 147 0.50 -3.19 -3.20
C SER A 147 1.45 -4.38 -3.34
N LEU A 148 2.59 -4.20 -4.00
CA LEU A 148 3.62 -5.25 -4.11
C LEU A 148 4.30 -5.55 -2.77
N GLY A 149 4.34 -4.58 -1.86
CA GLY A 149 4.96 -4.69 -0.53
C GLY A 149 4.17 -5.51 0.48
N THR A 150 2.91 -5.85 0.20
CA THR A 150 2.06 -6.66 1.10
C THR A 150 2.44 -8.14 1.13
N GLY A 151 3.28 -8.59 0.18
CA GLY A 151 3.80 -9.95 0.12
C GLY A 151 2.71 -10.98 -0.19
N LYS A 152 2.44 -11.88 0.75
CA LYS A 152 1.46 -12.97 0.58
C LYS A 152 0.07 -12.62 1.12
N THR A 153 -0.08 -11.50 1.81
CA THR A 153 -1.36 -11.10 2.39
C THR A 153 -2.31 -10.67 1.28
N PRO A 154 -3.56 -11.19 1.25
CA PRO A 154 -4.58 -10.75 0.30
C PRO A 154 -4.66 -9.22 0.25
N THR A 155 -4.65 -8.66 -0.96
CA THR A 155 -4.55 -7.21 -1.15
C THR A 155 -5.58 -6.73 -2.14
N LEU A 156 -6.38 -5.74 -1.73
CA LEU A 156 -7.40 -5.08 -2.53
C LEU A 156 -6.97 -3.64 -2.82
N ALA A 157 -7.38 -3.08 -3.96
CA ALA A 157 -7.29 -1.64 -4.19
C ALA A 157 -8.66 -0.99 -4.02
N GLY A 158 -8.74 -0.07 -3.05
CA GLY A 158 -9.96 0.67 -2.74
C GLY A 158 -9.82 2.16 -3.08
N CYS A 159 -10.89 2.74 -3.61
CA CYS A 159 -11.03 4.18 -3.77
C CYS A 159 -12.47 4.61 -3.43
N LEU A 160 -12.77 5.90 -3.57
CA LEU A 160 -14.12 6.43 -3.30
C LEU A 160 -15.18 5.77 -4.19
N ARG A 161 -14.81 5.37 -5.42
CA ARG A 161 -15.74 4.82 -6.43
C ARG A 161 -16.29 3.45 -6.06
N ASN A 162 -15.52 2.63 -5.35
CA ASN A 162 -15.87 1.25 -5.01
C ASN A 162 -15.80 0.96 -3.50
N CYS A 163 -15.86 2.01 -2.68
CA CYS A 163 -15.54 1.93 -1.25
C CYS A 163 -16.38 0.90 -0.50
N ARG A 164 -17.69 0.83 -0.78
CA ARG A 164 -18.59 -0.14 -0.15
C ARG A 164 -18.27 -1.56 -0.59
N SER A 165 -18.12 -1.76 -1.90
CA SER A 165 -17.91 -3.09 -2.49
C SER A 165 -16.60 -3.71 -2.02
N VAL A 166 -15.52 -2.93 -1.95
CA VAL A 166 -14.22 -3.37 -1.41
C VAL A 166 -14.33 -3.68 0.08
N ALA A 167 -14.99 -2.83 0.88
CA ALA A 167 -15.19 -3.09 2.30
C ALA A 167 -15.99 -4.38 2.54
N LEU A 168 -17.05 -4.61 1.76
CA LEU A 168 -17.86 -5.83 1.87
C LEU A 168 -17.08 -7.08 1.50
N ALA A 169 -16.27 -7.01 0.43
CA ALA A 169 -15.43 -8.12 0.00
C ALA A 169 -14.30 -8.44 0.99
N ALA A 170 -13.71 -7.43 1.62
CA ALA A 170 -12.65 -7.59 2.60
C ALA A 170 -13.07 -8.50 3.77
N LYS A 171 -14.35 -8.44 4.19
CA LYS A 171 -14.89 -9.30 5.26
C LYS A 171 -14.85 -10.79 4.94
N ASN A 172 -14.78 -11.17 3.66
CA ASN A 172 -14.70 -12.58 3.26
C ASN A 172 -13.31 -13.18 3.54
N TYR A 173 -12.30 -12.36 3.80
CA TYR A 173 -10.96 -12.82 4.16
C TYR A 173 -10.80 -13.04 5.67
N GLY A 174 -11.54 -12.31 6.50
CA GLY A 174 -11.48 -12.42 7.96
C GLY A 174 -11.94 -11.13 8.66
N ASN A 175 -11.58 -11.01 9.93
CA ASN A 175 -11.99 -9.89 10.78
C ASN A 175 -10.86 -8.84 10.95
N CYS A 176 -9.60 -9.22 10.77
CA CYS A 176 -8.46 -8.33 10.89
C CYS A 176 -8.18 -7.65 9.55
N ILE A 177 -8.72 -6.44 9.34
CA ILE A 177 -8.64 -5.72 8.08
C ILE A 177 -7.79 -4.46 8.28
N ALA A 178 -6.73 -4.30 7.49
CA ALA A 178 -5.96 -3.05 7.49
C ALA A 178 -6.23 -2.22 6.23
N VAL A 179 -6.47 -0.92 6.44
CA VAL A 179 -6.63 0.06 5.37
C VAL A 179 -5.40 0.95 5.35
N ILE A 180 -4.72 1.02 4.20
CA ILE A 180 -3.45 1.73 4.05
C ILE A 180 -3.67 2.90 3.10
N PRO A 181 -3.91 4.12 3.62
CA PRO A 181 -3.77 5.32 2.81
C PRO A 181 -2.31 5.47 2.37
N ALA A 182 -2.11 5.63 1.06
CA ALA A 182 -0.79 5.62 0.46
C ALA A 182 0.03 6.85 0.87
N GLY A 183 -0.64 8.01 0.91
CA GLY A 183 0.02 9.29 1.14
C GLY A 183 0.83 9.72 -0.08
N GLU A 184 1.40 10.90 0.05
CA GLU A 184 2.33 11.49 -0.91
C GLU A 184 3.76 11.48 -0.39
N LYS A 185 4.70 11.99 -1.17
CA LYS A 185 6.09 12.16 -0.74
C LYS A 185 6.48 13.63 -0.73
N TRP A 186 7.17 14.04 0.33
CA TRP A 186 7.91 15.29 0.33
C TRP A 186 9.12 15.21 -0.62
N HIS A 187 9.76 16.35 -0.87
CA HIS A 187 10.94 16.43 -1.75
C HIS A 187 12.12 15.57 -1.27
N ASP A 188 12.20 15.27 0.03
CA ASP A 188 13.22 14.40 0.63
C ASP A 188 12.83 12.91 0.59
N GLY A 189 11.68 12.59 -0.02
CA GLY A 189 11.15 11.23 -0.13
C GLY A 189 10.42 10.73 1.12
N SER A 190 10.35 11.52 2.18
CA SER A 190 9.59 11.18 3.38
C SER A 190 8.08 11.20 3.10
N LEU A 191 7.32 10.42 3.86
CA LEU A 191 5.87 10.34 3.73
C LEU A 191 5.22 11.69 4.09
N ARG A 192 4.30 12.13 3.23
CA ARG A 192 3.36 13.22 3.49
C ARG A 192 1.94 12.63 3.56
N PRO A 193 1.26 12.68 4.72
CA PRO A 193 -0.15 12.36 4.78
C PRO A 193 -0.95 13.21 3.78
N SER A 194 -1.78 12.54 2.98
CA SER A 194 -2.60 13.16 1.94
C SER A 194 -4.05 13.23 2.39
N PHE A 195 -4.74 14.33 2.11
CA PHE A 195 -6.12 14.51 2.55
C PHE A 195 -7.04 13.51 1.86
N GLU A 196 -6.86 13.36 0.55
CA GLU A 196 -7.65 12.50 -0.32
C GLU A 196 -7.55 11.02 0.07
N ASP A 197 -6.36 10.51 0.43
CA ASP A 197 -6.25 9.09 0.82
C ASP A 197 -6.82 8.85 2.22
N LEU A 198 -6.74 9.82 3.13
CA LEU A 198 -7.36 9.71 4.45
C LEU A 198 -8.89 9.60 4.33
N ILE A 199 -9.52 10.47 3.54
CA ILE A 199 -10.98 10.40 3.33
C ILE A 199 -11.37 9.17 2.50
N GLY A 200 -10.51 8.73 1.57
CA GLY A 200 -10.70 7.49 0.83
C GLY A 200 -10.69 6.26 1.75
N ALA A 201 -9.75 6.21 2.68
CA ALA A 201 -9.68 5.18 3.71
C ALA A 201 -10.92 5.23 4.61
N GLY A 202 -11.32 6.42 5.05
CA GLY A 202 -12.53 6.63 5.84
C GLY A 202 -13.81 6.16 5.13
N ALA A 203 -13.93 6.38 3.83
CA ALA A 203 -15.07 5.93 3.02
C ALA A 203 -15.22 4.40 3.02
N ILE A 204 -14.11 3.68 3.01
CA ILE A 204 -14.06 2.21 3.08
C ILE A 204 -14.37 1.75 4.52
N ILE A 205 -13.68 2.34 5.50
CA ILE A 205 -13.82 2.03 6.94
C ILE A 205 -15.27 2.21 7.39
N ASN A 206 -16.01 3.18 6.84
CA ASN A 206 -17.43 3.42 7.13
C ASN A 206 -18.33 2.18 6.91
N TYR A 207 -17.90 1.21 6.11
CA TYR A 207 -18.63 -0.03 5.83
C TYR A 207 -18.03 -1.28 6.50
N LEU A 208 -16.93 -1.14 7.24
CA LEU A 208 -16.28 -2.23 7.93
C LEU A 208 -16.86 -2.39 9.36
N PRO A 209 -17.25 -3.61 9.77
CA PRO A 209 -17.69 -3.88 11.13
C PRO A 209 -16.49 -4.14 12.05
N GLY A 210 -16.69 -3.97 13.36
CA GLY A 210 -15.69 -4.29 14.38
C GLY A 210 -15.13 -3.04 15.07
N ASN A 211 -14.20 -3.27 15.99
CA ASN A 211 -13.60 -2.19 16.76
C ASN A 211 -12.52 -1.49 15.94
N LEU A 212 -12.68 -0.18 15.76
CA LEU A 212 -11.77 0.67 15.01
C LEU A 212 -10.60 1.11 15.89
N SER A 213 -9.37 1.03 15.37
CA SER A 213 -8.23 1.74 15.97
C SER A 213 -8.47 3.26 16.00
N PRO A 214 -7.84 4.01 16.92
CA PRO A 214 -7.93 5.47 16.92
C PRO A 214 -7.57 6.09 15.56
N GLU A 215 -6.59 5.54 14.86
CA GLU A 215 -6.17 5.95 13.52
C GLU A 215 -7.29 5.72 12.49
N ALA A 216 -7.96 4.57 12.55
CA ALA A 216 -9.12 4.27 11.70
C ALA A 216 -10.31 5.19 12.02
N GLN A 217 -10.52 5.55 13.30
CA GLN A 217 -11.56 6.51 13.71
C GLN A 217 -11.29 7.91 13.15
N VAL A 218 -10.02 8.35 13.11
CA VAL A 218 -9.63 9.62 12.49
C VAL A 218 -9.94 9.62 10.99
N ALA A 219 -9.62 8.54 10.28
CA ALA A 219 -9.96 8.40 8.87
C ALA A 219 -11.48 8.47 8.63
N LEU A 220 -12.25 7.71 9.43
CA LEU A 220 -13.71 7.74 9.37
C LEU A 220 -14.28 9.13 9.63
N ALA A 221 -13.79 9.84 10.66
CA ALA A 221 -14.22 11.18 10.99
C ALA A 221 -13.92 12.18 9.85
N ALA A 222 -12.74 12.09 9.23
CA ALA A 222 -12.37 12.90 8.08
C ALA A 222 -13.31 12.67 6.89
N TYR A 223 -13.65 11.41 6.59
CA TYR A 223 -14.63 11.08 5.56
C TYR A 223 -16.02 11.63 5.89
N CYS A 224 -16.52 11.41 7.12
CA CYS A 224 -17.83 11.92 7.54
C CYS A 224 -17.93 13.44 7.41
N HIS A 225 -16.84 14.18 7.67
CA HIS A 225 -16.77 15.61 7.42
C HIS A 225 -16.81 15.93 5.91
N ALA A 226 -16.03 15.21 5.10
CA ALA A 226 -15.88 15.49 3.68
C ALA A 226 -17.07 15.01 2.82
N GLN A 227 -17.85 14.03 3.27
CA GLN A 227 -18.81 13.26 2.46
C GLN A 227 -19.77 14.12 1.62
N ARG A 228 -20.23 15.25 2.19
CA ARG A 228 -21.19 16.14 1.51
C ARG A 228 -20.55 17.00 0.41
N ASN A 229 -19.24 17.24 0.48
CA ASN A 229 -18.50 18.17 -0.37
C ASN A 229 -17.22 17.53 -0.96
N ILE A 230 -17.18 16.20 -1.11
CA ILE A 230 -15.99 15.44 -1.55
C ILE A 230 -15.34 16.10 -2.76
N LYS A 231 -16.12 16.32 -3.83
CA LYS A 231 -15.62 16.89 -5.07
C LYS A 231 -14.90 18.22 -4.87
N ASP A 232 -15.51 19.15 -4.15
CA ASP A 232 -14.94 20.48 -3.94
C ASP A 232 -13.71 20.45 -3.05
N LEU A 233 -13.69 19.59 -2.03
CA LEU A 233 -12.55 19.40 -1.14
C LEU A 233 -11.37 18.71 -1.87
N LEU A 234 -11.63 17.73 -2.73
CA LEU A 234 -10.58 17.13 -3.58
C LEU A 234 -9.97 18.18 -4.51
N LYS A 235 -10.76 19.09 -5.09
CA LYS A 235 -10.22 20.17 -5.93
C LYS A 235 -9.35 21.17 -5.16
N GLN A 236 -9.55 21.27 -3.85
CA GLN A 236 -8.83 22.21 -2.96
C GLN A 236 -7.67 21.55 -2.20
N CYS A 237 -7.57 20.22 -2.18
CA CYS A 237 -6.43 19.56 -1.54
C CYS A 237 -5.17 19.73 -2.40
N ALA A 238 -3.99 19.59 -1.77
CA ALA A 238 -2.70 19.85 -2.43
C ALA A 238 -2.53 19.06 -3.74
N SER A 239 -2.84 17.76 -3.72
CA SER A 239 -2.71 16.90 -4.90
C SER A 239 -3.74 17.25 -5.99
N GLY A 240 -4.97 17.62 -5.61
CA GLY A 240 -5.98 18.06 -6.55
C GLY A 240 -5.63 19.41 -7.22
N ILE A 241 -5.15 20.38 -6.44
CA ILE A 241 -4.65 21.66 -6.97
C ILE A 241 -3.51 21.41 -7.95
N GLU A 242 -2.56 20.54 -7.61
CA GLU A 242 -1.46 20.18 -8.50
C GLU A 242 -1.95 19.56 -9.82
N LEU A 243 -2.90 18.61 -9.75
CA LEU A 243 -3.48 17.98 -10.94
C LEU A 243 -4.20 18.98 -11.83
N ILE A 244 -5.05 19.83 -11.24
CA ILE A 244 -5.81 20.86 -11.96
C ILE A 244 -4.85 21.85 -12.61
N GLY A 245 -3.84 22.32 -11.88
CA GLY A 245 -2.81 23.22 -12.41
C GLY A 245 -2.02 22.62 -13.58
N LYS A 246 -1.97 21.29 -13.68
CA LYS A 246 -1.37 20.54 -14.81
C LYS A 246 -2.38 20.16 -15.91
N GLY A 247 -3.63 20.58 -15.82
CA GLY A 247 -4.68 20.32 -16.82
C GLY A 247 -5.41 18.98 -16.64
N PHE A 248 -5.31 18.33 -15.48
CA PHE A 248 -5.90 17.02 -15.19
C PHE A 248 -7.12 17.12 -14.25
N GLU A 249 -7.94 18.16 -14.37
CA GLU A 249 -9.16 18.32 -13.55
C GLU A 249 -10.13 17.14 -13.70
N GLN A 250 -10.21 16.55 -14.90
CA GLN A 250 -11.07 15.39 -15.12
C GLN A 250 -10.65 14.18 -14.28
N ASP A 251 -9.35 14.00 -13.99
CA ASP A 251 -8.88 12.94 -13.10
C ASP A 251 -9.42 13.13 -11.67
N VAL A 252 -9.45 14.38 -11.19
CA VAL A 252 -10.00 14.73 -9.88
C VAL A 252 -11.51 14.51 -9.85
N ASN A 253 -12.23 14.88 -10.92
CA ASN A 253 -13.67 14.65 -11.02
C ASN A 253 -14.01 13.16 -10.98
N LEU A 254 -13.27 12.32 -11.73
CA LEU A 254 -13.48 10.86 -11.75
C LEU A 254 -13.16 10.22 -10.39
N ALA A 255 -12.11 10.69 -9.71
CA ALA A 255 -11.74 10.20 -8.38
C ALA A 255 -12.77 10.55 -7.30
N ALA A 256 -13.49 11.66 -7.47
CA ALA A 256 -14.51 12.13 -6.51
C ALA A 256 -15.86 11.40 -6.59
N GLU A 257 -16.07 10.54 -7.60
CA GLU A 257 -17.29 9.74 -7.69
C GLU A 257 -17.34 8.73 -6.54
N LEU A 258 -18.46 8.71 -5.82
CA LEU A 258 -18.64 7.95 -4.58
C LEU A 258 -19.57 6.76 -4.81
N ASP A 259 -19.09 5.56 -4.48
CA ASP A 259 -19.84 4.30 -4.48
C ASP A 259 -20.61 4.01 -5.80
N VAL A 260 -20.00 4.37 -6.93
CA VAL A 260 -20.55 4.19 -8.28
C VAL A 260 -20.19 2.84 -8.91
N SER A 261 -19.38 2.03 -8.25
CA SER A 261 -18.79 0.80 -8.80
C SER A 261 -18.83 -0.37 -7.83
N ASN A 262 -19.12 -1.55 -8.39
CA ASN A 262 -19.03 -2.83 -7.70
C ASN A 262 -17.70 -3.56 -7.95
N CYS A 263 -16.76 -2.94 -8.66
CA CYS A 263 -15.48 -3.56 -8.96
C CYS A 263 -14.64 -3.73 -7.69
N ILE A 264 -14.07 -4.92 -7.49
CA ILE A 264 -13.17 -5.25 -6.38
C ILE A 264 -11.81 -5.64 -6.96
N PRO A 265 -10.94 -4.66 -7.28
CA PRO A 265 -9.61 -4.95 -7.76
C PRO A 265 -8.81 -5.71 -6.70
N THR A 266 -8.36 -6.91 -7.06
CA THR A 266 -7.64 -7.82 -6.16
C THR A 266 -6.27 -8.14 -6.75
N LEU A 267 -5.23 -7.98 -5.96
CA LEU A 267 -3.87 -8.38 -6.30
C LEU A 267 -3.74 -9.89 -6.17
N THR A 268 -3.42 -10.53 -7.29
CA THR A 268 -3.19 -11.97 -7.40
C THR A 268 -1.74 -12.20 -7.84
N SER A 269 -1.02 -13.08 -7.14
CA SER A 269 0.28 -13.59 -7.59
C SER A 269 0.10 -14.96 -8.25
N THR A 270 0.72 -15.17 -9.41
CA THR A 270 0.75 -16.50 -10.04
C THR A 270 1.81 -17.39 -9.40
N LEU A 271 1.42 -18.55 -8.84
CA LEU A 271 2.30 -19.62 -8.33
C LEU A 271 3.16 -20.32 -9.41
N SER A 272 3.37 -19.71 -10.58
CA SER A 272 4.11 -20.38 -11.65
C SER A 272 5.61 -20.39 -11.32
N ILE A 273 6.18 -21.59 -11.24
CA ILE A 273 7.58 -21.90 -10.87
C ILE A 273 8.62 -21.14 -11.72
N LEU A 274 8.19 -20.51 -12.82
CA LEU A 274 9.08 -19.83 -13.76
C LEU A 274 9.04 -18.31 -13.67
N LEU A 275 7.95 -17.66 -13.24
CA LEU A 275 7.87 -16.20 -13.09
C LEU A 275 6.76 -15.83 -12.08
N ASP A 276 7.13 -15.40 -10.86
CA ASP A 276 6.20 -14.78 -9.91
C ASP A 276 5.77 -13.41 -10.47
N LYS A 277 4.58 -13.34 -11.08
CA LYS A 277 4.03 -12.12 -11.67
C LYS A 277 2.75 -11.74 -10.96
N ALA A 278 2.79 -10.61 -10.26
CA ALA A 278 1.60 -10.05 -9.62
C ALA A 278 0.78 -9.25 -10.63
N TYR A 279 -0.54 -9.39 -10.58
CA TYR A 279 -1.49 -8.64 -11.38
C TYR A 279 -2.76 -8.34 -10.59
N ILE A 280 -3.47 -7.28 -10.97
CA ILE A 280 -4.71 -6.84 -10.37
C ILE A 280 -5.83 -7.02 -11.38
N HIS A 281 -6.89 -7.70 -10.96
CA HIS A 281 -8.09 -7.92 -11.75
C HIS A 281 -9.35 -7.77 -10.88
N GLN A 282 -10.50 -7.56 -11.51
CA GLN A 282 -11.78 -7.68 -10.83
C GLN A 282 -12.03 -9.14 -10.48
N VAL A 283 -12.41 -9.40 -9.24
CA VAL A 283 -12.97 -10.69 -8.80
C VAL A 283 -14.50 -10.59 -8.85
N GLY A 284 -15.14 -11.66 -9.35
CA GLY A 284 -16.60 -11.76 -9.49
C GLY A 284 -17.33 -12.00 -8.18
#